data_AF-A0A1Z9TCK6-F1
#
_entry.id   AF-A0A1Z9TCK6-F1
#
_cell.length_a   1.000
_cell.length_b   1.000
_cell.length_c   1.000
_cell.angle_alpha   90.00
_cell.angle_beta   90.00
_cell.angle_gamma   90.00
#
_symmetry.space_group_name_H-M   'P 1'
#
loop_
_entity.id
_entity.type
_entity.pdbx_description
1 polymer ?
#
loop_
_entity_poly.entity_id
_entity_poly.type
_entity_poly.pdbx_seq_one_letter_code
_entity_poly.pdbx_strand_id
1 'polypeptide(L)'
;MISNKNFFNNSNTLPVDKFIENVLYDKKVGYYSSKTPFGKTGDFVTAPGVSNLFSEIIGIWLVSTWNSFGRPKIFNIVELGPGDGSLTKILLKTFQQFPTFYNTVNIFLYERSNLLKNLQKKNINNLKVKWIKNFTDIKKGPIIFFGNEFFDAIPIKQFARKKNFLFEKCYLLNKKNKINEIYKKALGKDILQINKFKILKNLKFIEFPKLGLNELEKIIKKISKLEGGLLLIDYGYLTPQNKNTLQSLLKHKKNNLLKNLGKADITSLVNFGLLNEYFIKNNLKVKKIVTQKFFLEKMGIINRANILSQKMTFKEQSNLYLRLKRLLDNKMMGNLFKVIFTYKSKKDNFLGFK
;
A
#
# COMPACT_ATOMS: atom_id res chain seq x y z
N MET A 1 -5.87 -4.12 -30.68
CA MET A 1 -5.72 -4.58 -29.27
C MET A 1 -4.26 -4.92 -29.03
N ILE A 2 -3.72 -4.63 -27.85
CA ILE A 2 -2.37 -5.10 -27.47
C ILE A 2 -2.42 -6.63 -27.41
N SER A 3 -1.49 -7.31 -28.09
CA SER A 3 -1.43 -8.77 -28.09
C SER A 3 -1.05 -9.30 -26.70
N ASN A 4 -1.69 -10.38 -26.24
CA ASN A 4 -1.35 -11.04 -24.97
C ASN A 4 0.14 -11.42 -24.89
N LYS A 5 0.75 -11.75 -26.03
CA LYS A 5 2.19 -12.02 -26.18
C LYS A 5 3.09 -10.93 -25.58
N ASN A 6 2.66 -9.67 -25.61
CA ASN A 6 3.45 -8.55 -25.10
C ASN A 6 3.65 -8.62 -23.58
N PHE A 7 2.74 -9.27 -22.84
CA PHE A 7 2.87 -9.41 -21.37
C PHE A 7 3.71 -10.62 -20.95
N PHE A 8 4.17 -11.41 -21.91
CA PHE A 8 4.90 -12.65 -21.67
C PHE A 8 6.42 -12.53 -21.89
N ASN A 9 6.93 -11.39 -22.40
CA ASN A 9 8.36 -11.07 -22.54
C ASN A 9 9.21 -12.24 -23.09
N ASN A 10 8.83 -12.77 -24.25
CA ASN A 10 9.46 -13.91 -24.95
C ASN A 10 9.39 -15.27 -24.24
N SER A 11 8.74 -15.38 -23.09
CA SER A 11 8.42 -16.65 -22.43
C SER A 11 7.05 -17.16 -22.86
N ASN A 12 6.81 -18.47 -22.86
CA ASN A 12 5.46 -19.00 -23.06
C ASN A 12 4.74 -19.30 -21.74
N THR A 13 5.46 -19.32 -20.62
CA THR A 13 4.89 -19.51 -19.28
C THR A 13 5.50 -18.54 -18.30
N LEU A 14 4.66 -17.90 -17.49
CA LEU A 14 5.09 -17.06 -16.39
C LEU A 14 4.34 -17.41 -15.09
N PRO A 15 5.02 -17.40 -13.93
CA PRO A 15 4.36 -17.34 -12.64
C PRO A 15 3.40 -16.14 -12.53
N VAL A 16 2.36 -16.27 -11.71
CA VAL A 16 1.34 -15.24 -11.53
C VAL A 16 1.95 -13.87 -11.20
N ASP A 17 2.91 -13.81 -10.27
CA ASP A 17 3.55 -12.56 -9.86
C ASP A 17 4.29 -11.89 -11.03
N LYS A 18 5.02 -12.67 -11.83
CA LYS A 18 5.76 -12.13 -13.00
C LYS A 18 4.86 -11.68 -14.12
N PHE A 19 3.79 -12.41 -14.37
CA PHE A 19 2.79 -11.99 -15.35
C PHE A 19 2.13 -10.66 -14.94
N ILE A 20 1.67 -10.56 -13.69
CA ILE A 20 1.04 -9.33 -13.18
C ILE A 20 2.05 -8.17 -13.15
N GLU A 21 3.30 -8.42 -12.77
CA GLU A 21 4.37 -7.40 -12.82
C GLU A 21 4.51 -6.81 -14.23
N ASN A 22 4.48 -7.64 -15.27
CA ASN A 22 4.53 -7.16 -16.65
C ASN A 22 3.26 -6.37 -17.01
N VAL A 23 2.08 -6.87 -16.65
CA VAL A 23 0.79 -6.21 -16.94
C VAL A 23 0.70 -4.83 -16.29
N LEU A 24 1.22 -4.67 -15.07
CA LEU A 24 1.13 -3.43 -14.32
C LEU A 24 2.29 -2.47 -14.60
N TYR A 25 3.51 -2.97 -14.77
CA TYR A 25 4.73 -2.16 -14.66
C TYR A 25 5.68 -2.28 -15.84
N ASP A 26 5.35 -3.04 -16.89
CA ASP A 26 6.12 -2.99 -18.13
C ASP A 26 6.23 -1.54 -18.64
N LYS A 27 7.40 -1.15 -19.14
CA LYS A 27 7.69 0.23 -19.52
C LYS A 27 6.89 0.71 -20.73
N LYS A 28 6.48 -0.20 -21.62
CA LYS A 28 5.78 0.12 -22.87
C LYS A 28 4.27 -0.13 -22.75
N VAL A 29 3.89 -1.24 -22.14
CA VAL A 29 2.48 -1.70 -22.12
C VAL A 29 1.88 -1.81 -20.73
N GLY A 30 2.66 -1.55 -19.68
CA GLY A 30 2.19 -1.63 -18.30
C GLY A 30 1.18 -0.55 -17.95
N TYR A 31 0.22 -0.91 -17.10
CA TYR A 31 -0.83 -0.03 -16.61
C TYR A 31 -0.30 1.30 -16.04
N TYR A 32 0.65 1.25 -15.10
CA TYR A 32 1.24 2.42 -14.44
C TYR A 32 2.29 3.19 -15.28
N SER A 33 2.58 2.69 -16.49
CA SER A 33 3.51 3.31 -17.44
C SER A 33 2.78 4.03 -18.58
N SER A 34 1.57 3.58 -18.92
CA SER A 34 0.81 4.08 -20.08
C SER A 34 -0.38 4.98 -19.73
N LYS A 35 -0.76 5.06 -18.45
CA LYS A 35 -1.90 5.86 -17.98
C LYS A 35 -1.64 6.51 -16.63
N THR A 36 -2.36 7.60 -16.37
CA THR A 36 -2.62 8.12 -15.02
C THR A 36 -3.84 7.38 -14.44
N PRO A 37 -3.67 6.53 -13.40
CA PRO A 37 -4.74 5.68 -12.89
C PRO A 37 -5.68 6.38 -11.87
N PHE A 38 -5.36 7.62 -11.49
CA PHE A 38 -6.00 8.34 -10.38
C PHE A 38 -6.96 9.44 -10.86
N GLY A 39 -7.99 9.74 -10.05
CA GLY A 39 -8.90 10.87 -10.26
C GLY A 39 -10.26 10.47 -10.87
N LYS A 40 -11.10 11.46 -11.21
CA LYS A 40 -12.47 11.26 -11.74
C LYS A 40 -12.53 10.44 -13.03
N THR A 41 -11.45 10.39 -13.78
CA THR A 41 -11.30 9.62 -15.03
C THR A 41 -10.38 8.40 -14.87
N GLY A 42 -9.84 8.17 -13.67
CA GLY A 42 -9.01 7.02 -13.32
C GLY A 42 -9.83 5.78 -12.94
N ASP A 43 -9.15 4.68 -12.61
CA ASP A 43 -9.84 3.43 -12.26
C ASP A 43 -10.18 3.36 -10.76
N PHE A 44 -9.53 4.17 -9.91
CA PHE A 44 -9.74 4.21 -8.46
C PHE A 44 -9.92 5.62 -7.89
N VAL A 45 -10.63 5.65 -6.76
CA VAL A 45 -10.59 6.76 -5.81
C VAL A 45 -10.01 6.21 -4.51
N THR A 46 -8.73 6.48 -4.26
CA THR A 46 -8.00 6.11 -3.05
C THR A 46 -8.46 6.94 -1.86
N ALA A 47 -8.15 6.53 -0.62
CA ALA A 47 -8.57 7.28 0.58
C ALA A 47 -8.19 8.78 0.55
N PRO A 48 -6.97 9.17 0.12
CA PRO A 48 -6.60 10.57 -0.06
C PRO A 48 -7.41 11.28 -1.15
N GLY A 49 -7.82 10.55 -2.20
CA GLY A 49 -8.68 11.07 -3.27
C GLY A 49 -10.16 11.19 -2.87
N VAL A 50 -10.61 10.48 -1.83
CA VAL A 50 -11.98 10.58 -1.28
C VAL A 50 -12.15 11.88 -0.50
N SER A 51 -11.21 12.19 0.41
CA SER A 51 -11.30 13.40 1.24
C SER A 51 -9.94 13.83 1.79
N ASN A 52 -9.69 15.14 1.79
CA ASN A 52 -8.53 15.73 2.47
C ASN A 52 -8.51 15.39 3.96
N LEU A 53 -9.67 15.14 4.58
CA LEU A 53 -9.76 14.72 5.98
C LEU A 53 -8.88 13.50 6.28
N PHE A 54 -8.82 12.53 5.37
CA PHE A 54 -7.96 11.36 5.56
C PHE A 54 -6.50 11.80 5.72
N SER A 55 -5.99 12.57 4.77
CA SER A 55 -4.60 13.05 4.77
C SER A 55 -4.30 13.98 5.95
N GLU A 56 -5.24 14.84 6.36
CA GLU A 56 -5.09 15.69 7.55
C GLU A 56 -4.93 14.84 8.82
N ILE A 57 -5.72 13.78 8.97
CA ILE A 57 -5.64 12.86 10.10
C ILE A 57 -4.34 12.06 10.10
N ILE A 58 -3.86 11.62 8.93
CA ILE A 58 -2.51 11.04 8.82
C ILE A 58 -1.44 12.06 9.23
N GLY A 59 -1.60 13.33 8.84
CA GLY A 59 -0.70 14.41 9.26
C GLY A 59 -0.66 14.60 10.78
N ILE A 60 -1.83 14.61 11.44
CA ILE A 60 -1.94 14.68 12.90
C ILE A 60 -1.28 13.47 13.55
N TRP A 61 -1.49 12.27 13.00
CA TRP A 61 -0.83 11.05 13.50
C TRP A 61 0.69 11.12 13.38
N LEU A 62 1.23 11.68 12.29
CA LEU A 62 2.68 11.87 12.09
C LEU A 62 3.27 12.87 13.10
N VAL A 63 2.58 13.98 13.37
CA VAL A 63 2.98 14.96 14.39
C VAL A 63 2.95 14.33 15.79
N SER A 64 1.89 13.59 16.11
CA SER A 64 1.80 12.83 17.37
C SER A 64 2.93 11.81 17.49
N THR A 65 3.24 11.09 16.41
CA THR A 65 4.32 10.10 16.36
C THR A 65 5.67 10.76 16.62
N TRP A 66 5.95 11.92 16.03
CA TRP A 66 7.16 12.70 16.32
C TRP A 66 7.27 13.12 17.80
N ASN A 67 6.16 13.54 18.42
CA ASN A 67 6.12 13.78 19.86
C ASN A 67 6.46 12.51 20.65
N SER A 68 5.91 11.36 20.25
CA SER A 68 6.20 10.06 20.86
C SER A 68 7.66 9.65 20.68
N PHE A 69 8.35 10.09 19.62
CA PHE A 69 9.80 9.92 19.47
C PHE A 69 10.63 10.92 20.30
N GLY A 70 10.00 11.80 21.09
CA GLY A 70 10.70 12.80 21.90
C GLY A 70 11.13 14.03 21.12
N ARG A 71 10.38 14.41 20.07
CA ARG A 71 10.61 15.61 19.28
C ARG A 71 12.04 15.72 18.70
N PRO A 72 12.52 14.69 17.98
CA PRO A 72 13.87 14.71 17.42
C PRO A 72 14.06 15.91 16.47
N LYS A 73 15.29 16.45 16.43
CA LYS A 73 15.68 17.56 15.54
C LYS A 73 15.63 17.20 14.05
N ILE A 74 15.71 15.90 13.73
CA ILE A 74 15.59 15.35 12.37
C ILE A 74 14.56 14.25 12.41
N PHE A 75 13.51 14.38 11.59
CA PHE A 75 12.47 13.37 11.45
C PHE A 75 12.17 13.11 9.99
N ASN A 76 12.25 11.85 9.56
CA ASN A 76 12.10 11.50 8.16
C ASN A 76 10.76 10.82 7.92
N ILE A 77 10.06 11.22 6.88
CA ILE A 77 8.81 10.57 6.43
C ILE A 77 9.06 10.05 5.02
N VAL A 78 8.78 8.77 4.80
CA VAL A 78 8.83 8.15 3.47
C VAL A 78 7.44 7.70 3.08
N GLU A 79 6.86 8.34 2.08
CA GLU A 79 5.61 7.89 1.47
C GLU A 79 5.92 6.85 0.38
N LEU A 80 5.36 5.65 0.56
CA LEU A 80 5.53 4.51 -0.33
C LEU A 80 4.41 4.53 -1.39
N GLY A 81 4.76 4.67 -2.66
CA GLY A 81 3.79 4.75 -3.75
C GLY A 81 2.82 5.94 -3.63
N PRO A 82 3.31 7.19 -3.68
CA PRO A 82 2.52 8.40 -3.39
C PRO A 82 1.45 8.76 -4.44
N GLY A 83 1.28 7.94 -5.49
CA GLY A 83 0.28 8.14 -6.53
C GLY A 83 0.47 9.47 -7.27
N ASP A 84 -0.49 10.38 -7.16
CA ASP A 84 -0.44 11.71 -7.78
C ASP A 84 0.20 12.80 -6.88
N GLY A 85 0.59 12.44 -5.65
CA GLY A 85 1.14 13.35 -4.65
C GLY A 85 0.10 14.13 -3.84
N SER A 86 -1.20 13.83 -4.00
CA SER A 86 -2.27 14.55 -3.31
C SER A 86 -2.18 14.43 -1.79
N LEU A 87 -1.81 13.26 -1.26
CA LEU A 87 -1.63 13.08 0.18
C LEU A 87 -0.51 13.97 0.71
N THR A 88 0.68 13.92 0.10
CA THR A 88 1.83 14.75 0.49
C THR A 88 1.48 16.25 0.48
N LYS A 89 0.70 16.71 -0.50
CA LYS A 89 0.29 18.12 -0.59
C LYS A 89 -0.56 18.55 0.61
N ILE A 90 -1.47 17.68 1.08
CA ILE A 90 -2.25 17.95 2.28
C ILE A 90 -1.38 17.84 3.53
N LEU A 91 -0.48 16.85 3.62
CA LEU A 91 0.46 16.74 4.73
C LEU A 91 1.27 18.03 4.92
N LEU A 92 1.83 18.59 3.84
CA LEU A 92 2.58 19.85 3.89
C LEU A 92 1.74 20.99 4.46
N LYS A 93 0.47 21.14 4.02
CA LYS A 93 -0.44 22.16 4.56
C LYS A 93 -0.77 21.93 6.04
N THR A 94 -0.98 20.69 6.44
CA THR A 94 -1.22 20.33 7.84
C THR A 94 0.01 20.64 8.70
N PHE A 95 1.21 20.31 8.22
CA PHE A 95 2.45 20.51 8.98
C PHE A 95 2.79 21.97 9.19
N GLN A 96 2.41 22.88 8.29
CA GLN A 96 2.57 24.33 8.50
C GLN A 96 1.87 24.84 9.77
N GLN A 97 0.84 24.15 10.26
CA GLN A 97 0.17 24.48 11.52
C GLN A 97 0.98 24.04 12.76
N PHE A 98 2.08 23.32 12.57
CA PHE A 98 2.99 22.86 13.62
C PHE A 98 4.43 23.27 13.29
N PRO A 99 4.81 24.57 13.42
CA PRO A 99 6.08 25.10 12.93
C PRO A 99 7.31 24.35 13.43
N THR A 100 7.34 23.98 14.72
CA THR A 100 8.43 23.19 15.31
C THR A 100 8.61 21.85 14.61
N PHE A 101 7.51 21.13 14.35
CA PHE A 101 7.55 19.87 13.62
C PHE A 101 7.98 20.09 12.17
N TYR A 102 7.35 21.04 11.48
CA TYR A 102 7.61 21.34 10.08
C TYR A 102 9.08 21.68 9.82
N ASN A 103 9.74 22.39 10.73
CA ASN A 103 11.15 22.73 10.60
C ASN A 103 12.06 21.49 10.67
N THR A 104 11.68 20.44 11.40
CA THR A 104 12.47 19.21 11.59
C THR A 104 12.23 18.13 10.53
N VAL A 105 11.11 18.20 9.81
CA VAL A 105 10.67 17.11 8.93
C VAL A 105 11.33 17.17 7.55
N ASN A 106 11.78 16.00 7.09
CA ASN A 106 12.16 15.73 5.70
C ASN A 106 11.18 14.72 5.11
N ILE A 107 10.66 15.00 3.90
CA ILE A 107 9.69 14.13 3.24
C ILE A 107 10.34 13.52 2.01
N PHE A 108 10.22 12.20 1.89
CA PHE A 108 10.74 11.43 0.78
C PHE A 108 9.62 10.66 0.09
N LEU A 109 9.57 10.74 -1.23
CA LEU A 109 8.59 10.07 -2.08
C LEU A 109 9.27 8.89 -2.79
N TYR A 110 8.88 7.67 -2.42
CA TYR A 110 9.39 6.43 -3.02
C TYR A 110 8.46 5.97 -4.14
N GLU A 111 8.84 6.32 -5.38
CA GLU A 111 8.04 6.07 -6.58
C GLU A 111 8.90 5.47 -7.70
N ARG A 112 8.41 4.37 -8.29
CA ARG A 112 9.07 3.71 -9.42
C ARG A 112 8.65 4.27 -10.77
N SER A 113 7.39 4.70 -10.94
CA SER A 113 6.88 5.23 -12.19
C SER A 113 7.46 6.61 -12.50
N ASN A 114 8.16 6.73 -13.62
CA ASN A 114 8.69 8.03 -14.07
C ASN A 114 7.55 9.02 -14.42
N LEU A 115 6.44 8.50 -14.95
CA LEU A 115 5.26 9.29 -15.27
C LEU A 115 4.67 9.90 -13.99
N LEU A 116 4.46 9.10 -12.95
CA LEU A 116 3.94 9.59 -11.66
C LEU A 116 4.90 10.54 -10.96
N LYS A 117 6.22 10.27 -10.99
CA LYS A 117 7.22 11.23 -10.46
C LYS A 117 7.14 12.59 -11.13
N ASN A 118 6.99 12.64 -12.46
CA ASN A 118 6.89 13.89 -13.18
C ASN A 118 5.61 14.65 -12.80
N LEU A 119 4.49 13.93 -12.62
CA LEU A 119 3.24 14.51 -12.17
C LEU A 119 3.32 15.03 -10.73
N GLN A 120 3.90 14.24 -9.81
CA GLN A 120 4.13 14.64 -8.42
C GLN A 120 5.02 15.89 -8.34
N LYS A 121 6.10 15.97 -9.13
CA LYS A 121 6.99 17.15 -9.20
C LYS A 121 6.29 18.41 -9.70
N LYS A 122 5.34 18.27 -10.63
CA LYS A 122 4.49 19.38 -11.08
C LYS A 122 3.50 19.81 -9.99
N ASN A 123 2.98 18.86 -9.22
CA ASN A 123 1.94 19.11 -8.22
C ASN A 123 2.49 19.60 -6.87
N ILE A 124 3.75 19.29 -6.56
CA ILE A 124 4.41 19.56 -5.28
C ILE A 124 5.63 20.46 -5.50
N ASN A 125 5.47 21.75 -5.19
CA ASN A 125 6.56 22.71 -5.18
C ASN A 125 6.98 23.00 -3.72
N ASN A 126 7.85 22.16 -3.16
CA ASN A 126 8.35 22.32 -1.79
C ASN A 126 9.74 21.70 -1.61
N LEU A 127 10.70 22.49 -1.10
CA LEU A 127 12.10 22.08 -0.91
C LEU A 127 12.30 20.96 0.11
N LYS A 128 11.34 20.71 1.00
CA LYS A 128 11.38 19.60 1.97
C LYS A 128 11.06 18.23 1.37
N VAL A 129 10.56 18.20 0.12
CA VAL A 129 10.15 16.97 -0.56
C VAL A 129 11.23 16.52 -1.55
N LYS A 130 11.66 15.27 -1.41
CA LYS A 130 12.65 14.64 -2.30
C LYS A 130 12.13 13.33 -2.86
N TRP A 131 12.36 13.08 -4.15
CA TRP A 131 12.02 11.81 -4.79
C TRP A 131 13.21 10.86 -4.71
N ILE A 132 12.97 9.64 -4.24
CA ILE A 132 14.03 8.65 -4.00
C ILE A 132 13.73 7.33 -4.71
N LYS A 133 14.81 6.63 -5.11
CA LYS A 133 14.75 5.27 -5.67
C LYS A 133 15.16 4.19 -4.68
N ASN A 134 15.75 4.58 -3.55
CA ASN A 134 16.23 3.71 -2.48
C ASN A 134 16.39 4.54 -1.20
N PHE A 135 16.81 3.91 -0.10
CA PHE A 135 16.92 4.56 1.20
C PHE A 135 18.36 4.94 1.59
N THR A 136 19.33 4.93 0.66
CA THR A 136 20.76 5.11 1.01
C THR A 136 21.04 6.50 1.57
N ASP A 137 20.36 7.51 1.04
CA ASP A 137 20.65 8.92 1.32
C ASP A 137 20.09 9.40 2.67
N ILE A 138 19.21 8.62 3.29
CA ILE A 138 18.60 8.96 4.58
C ILE A 138 19.52 8.49 5.71
N LYS A 139 20.49 9.29 6.15
CA LYS A 139 21.56 8.80 7.05
C LYS A 139 21.29 8.94 8.56
N LYS A 140 20.39 9.84 8.98
CA LYS A 140 20.20 10.22 10.38
C LYS A 140 18.72 10.48 10.70
N GLY A 141 18.36 10.36 11.98
CA GLY A 141 17.04 10.68 12.52
C GLY A 141 16.02 9.54 12.38
N PRO A 142 15.06 9.41 13.31
CA PRO A 142 13.97 8.44 13.20
C PRO A 142 13.23 8.56 11.87
N ILE A 143 12.73 7.43 11.38
CA ILE A 143 12.07 7.34 10.08
C ILE A 143 10.71 6.68 10.17
N ILE A 144 9.69 7.34 9.64
CA ILE A 144 8.36 6.77 9.45
C ILE A 144 8.13 6.50 7.98
N PHE A 145 7.95 5.23 7.66
CA PHE A 145 7.42 4.81 6.38
C PHE A 145 5.90 4.80 6.46
N PHE A 146 5.24 5.31 5.42
CA PHE A 146 3.79 5.29 5.29
C PHE A 146 3.40 4.73 3.92
N GLY A 147 2.59 3.69 3.91
CA GLY A 147 2.03 3.12 2.69
C GLY A 147 0.51 3.03 2.79
N ASN A 148 -0.19 3.78 1.95
CA ASN A 148 -1.64 3.67 1.76
C ASN A 148 -1.90 3.00 0.42
N GLU A 149 -2.57 1.85 0.39
CA GLU A 149 -2.85 1.09 -0.85
C GLU A 149 -1.53 0.84 -1.62
N PHE A 150 -0.48 0.46 -0.87
CA PHE A 150 0.85 0.21 -1.42
C PHE A 150 1.09 -1.28 -1.60
N PHE A 151 0.59 -2.12 -0.68
CA PHE A 151 0.86 -3.55 -0.68
C PHE A 151 -0.07 -4.32 -1.60
N ASP A 152 -1.32 -3.89 -1.78
CA ASP A 152 -2.29 -4.53 -2.66
C ASP A 152 -1.88 -4.52 -4.14
N ALA A 153 -1.14 -3.49 -4.56
CA ALA A 153 -0.59 -3.33 -5.91
C ALA A 153 0.69 -4.16 -6.17
N ILE A 154 1.31 -4.72 -5.13
CA ILE A 154 2.53 -5.53 -5.31
C ILE A 154 2.15 -6.95 -5.76
N PRO A 155 2.70 -7.45 -6.89
CA PRO A 155 2.34 -8.77 -7.38
C PRO A 155 2.65 -9.90 -6.41
N ILE A 156 1.69 -10.81 -6.28
CA ILE A 156 1.73 -11.97 -5.38
C ILE A 156 1.91 -13.27 -6.16
N LYS A 157 2.62 -14.22 -5.55
CA LYS A 157 2.64 -15.61 -6.02
C LYS A 157 1.39 -16.34 -5.53
N GLN A 158 0.92 -17.32 -6.30
CA GLN A 158 -0.19 -18.18 -5.90
C GLN A 158 0.25 -19.64 -5.94
N PHE A 159 -0.10 -20.40 -4.90
CA PHE A 159 0.24 -21.82 -4.79
C PHE A 159 -0.99 -22.65 -4.41
N ALA A 160 -1.09 -23.84 -4.98
CA ALA A 160 -2.01 -24.87 -4.54
C ALA A 160 -1.23 -25.95 -3.78
N ARG A 161 -1.73 -26.34 -2.61
CA ARG A 161 -1.23 -27.48 -1.84
C ARG A 161 -2.05 -28.71 -2.19
N LYS A 162 -1.40 -29.75 -2.70
CA LYS A 162 -2.00 -31.06 -2.97
C LYS A 162 -1.19 -32.11 -2.24
N LYS A 163 -1.82 -32.82 -1.29
CA LYS A 163 -1.12 -33.68 -0.32
C LYS A 163 -0.03 -32.85 0.39
N ASN A 164 1.23 -33.30 0.35
CA ASN A 164 2.37 -32.61 0.96
C ASN A 164 3.18 -31.74 -0.02
N PHE A 165 2.72 -31.57 -1.26
CA PHE A 165 3.43 -30.82 -2.29
C PHE A 165 2.75 -29.48 -2.57
N LEU A 166 3.59 -28.46 -2.79
CA LEU A 166 3.16 -27.15 -3.28
C LEU A 166 3.38 -27.07 -4.79
N PHE A 167 2.36 -26.58 -5.48
CA PHE A 167 2.39 -26.29 -6.90
C PHE A 167 2.16 -24.80 -7.10
N GLU A 168 3.08 -24.12 -7.77
CA GLU A 168 2.95 -22.72 -8.15
C GLU A 168 2.00 -22.58 -9.34
N LYS A 169 1.05 -21.65 -9.22
CA LYS A 169 0.17 -21.27 -10.32
C LYS A 169 0.95 -20.42 -11.32
N CYS A 170 0.81 -20.74 -12.60
CA CYS A 170 1.40 -20.01 -13.70
C CYS A 170 0.35 -19.75 -14.79
N TYR A 171 0.60 -18.73 -15.61
CA TYR A 171 -0.12 -18.48 -16.84
C TYR A 171 0.69 -19.01 -18.02
N LEU A 172 0.04 -19.78 -18.91
CA LEU A 172 0.59 -20.33 -20.14
C LEU A 172 -0.06 -19.63 -21.34
N LEU A 173 0.76 -19.06 -22.22
CA LEU A 173 0.29 -18.55 -23.50
C LEU A 173 0.31 -19.68 -24.53
N ASN A 174 -0.86 -20.03 -25.06
CA ASN A 174 -0.96 -21.08 -26.08
C ASN A 174 -0.72 -20.54 -27.51
N LYS A 175 -0.62 -21.46 -28.49
CA LYS A 175 -0.42 -21.12 -29.91
C LYS A 175 -1.52 -20.21 -30.50
N LYS A 176 -2.72 -20.18 -29.89
CA LYS A 176 -3.85 -19.31 -30.28
C LYS A 176 -3.87 -17.97 -29.52
N ASN A 177 -2.76 -17.58 -28.86
CA ASN A 177 -2.62 -16.35 -28.07
C ASN A 177 -3.63 -16.24 -26.89
N LYS A 178 -4.18 -17.37 -26.42
CA LYS A 178 -5.03 -17.44 -25.23
C LYS A 178 -4.20 -17.81 -24.01
N ILE A 179 -4.60 -17.26 -22.86
CA ILE A 179 -3.93 -17.47 -21.57
C ILE A 179 -4.67 -18.56 -20.81
N ASN A 180 -3.97 -19.63 -20.47
CA ASN A 180 -4.48 -20.74 -19.67
C ASN A 180 -3.79 -20.77 -18.30
N GLU A 181 -4.52 -21.15 -17.26
CA GLU A 181 -3.96 -21.39 -15.93
C GLU A 181 -3.39 -22.81 -15.85
N ILE A 182 -2.16 -22.94 -15.37
CA ILE A 182 -1.51 -24.23 -15.12
C ILE A 182 -0.81 -24.22 -13.76
N TYR A 183 -0.50 -25.42 -13.25
CA TYR A 183 0.21 -25.59 -11.98
C TYR A 183 1.52 -26.35 -12.23
N LYS A 184 2.64 -25.79 -11.76
CA LYS A 184 3.97 -26.40 -11.83
C LYS A 184 4.47 -26.69 -10.42
N LYS A 185 5.35 -27.70 -10.24
CA LYS A 185 5.95 -27.97 -8.93
C LYS A 185 6.67 -26.70 -8.42
N ALA A 186 6.38 -26.29 -7.19
CA ALA A 186 6.98 -25.10 -6.61
C ALA A 186 8.49 -25.26 -6.43
N LEU A 187 9.23 -24.15 -6.58
CA LEU A 187 10.68 -24.15 -6.37
C LEU A 187 11.00 -24.39 -4.89
N GLY A 188 12.06 -25.14 -4.61
CA GLY A 188 12.50 -25.45 -3.23
C GLY A 188 12.67 -24.21 -2.36
N LYS A 189 13.24 -23.13 -2.91
CA LYS A 189 13.39 -21.84 -2.22
C LYS A 189 12.07 -21.21 -1.78
N ASP A 190 11.01 -21.33 -2.60
CA ASP A 190 9.70 -20.77 -2.29
C ASP A 190 9.00 -21.62 -1.23
N ILE A 191 9.13 -22.95 -1.31
CA ILE A 191 8.64 -23.89 -0.28
C ILE A 191 9.29 -23.57 1.08
N LEU A 192 10.62 -23.41 1.11
CA LEU A 192 11.34 -23.05 2.33
C LEU A 192 10.87 -21.72 2.92
N GLN A 193 10.64 -20.70 2.09
CA GLN A 193 10.14 -19.41 2.56
C GLN A 193 8.72 -19.50 3.10
N ILE A 194 7.80 -20.17 2.39
CA ILE A 194 6.40 -20.34 2.80
C ILE A 194 6.32 -21.09 4.14
N ASN A 195 7.10 -22.17 4.29
CA ASN A 195 7.06 -23.01 5.48
C ASN A 195 7.58 -22.31 6.76
N LYS A 196 8.28 -21.16 6.63
CA LYS A 196 8.66 -20.32 7.78
C LYS A 196 7.47 -19.68 8.49
N PHE A 197 6.33 -19.56 7.82
CA PHE A 197 5.15 -18.87 8.34
C PHE A 197 4.09 -19.85 8.83
N LYS A 198 3.77 -19.80 10.11
CA LYS A 198 2.76 -20.65 10.75
C LYS A 198 1.39 -20.44 10.10
N ILE A 199 1.04 -19.18 9.79
CA ILE A 199 -0.26 -18.83 9.21
C ILE A 199 -0.53 -19.46 7.82
N LEU A 200 0.52 -19.94 7.13
CA LEU A 200 0.42 -20.53 5.79
C LEU A 200 0.48 -22.07 5.77
N LYS A 201 0.82 -22.72 6.89
CA LYS A 201 1.12 -24.17 6.90
C LYS A 201 -0.03 -25.04 6.42
N ASN A 202 -1.26 -24.75 6.89
CA ASN A 202 -2.42 -25.62 6.69
C ASN A 202 -3.34 -25.16 5.54
N LEU A 203 -2.87 -24.23 4.70
CA LEU A 203 -3.66 -23.71 3.59
C LEU A 203 -3.57 -24.64 2.37
N LYS A 204 -4.73 -24.92 1.78
CA LYS A 204 -4.90 -25.56 0.47
C LYS A 204 -4.53 -24.60 -0.68
N PHE A 205 -4.74 -23.30 -0.48
CA PHE A 205 -4.39 -22.25 -1.43
C PHE A 205 -3.66 -21.11 -0.72
N ILE A 206 -2.50 -20.73 -1.24
CA ILE A 206 -1.60 -19.75 -0.63
C ILE A 206 -1.35 -18.62 -1.60
N GLU A 207 -1.62 -17.40 -1.15
CA GLU A 207 -1.13 -16.18 -1.77
C GLU A 207 0.11 -15.72 -0.99
N PHE A 208 1.26 -15.64 -1.67
CA PHE A 208 2.54 -15.34 -1.04
C PHE A 208 3.15 -14.07 -1.64
N PRO A 209 3.23 -12.96 -0.87
CA PRO A 209 3.67 -11.66 -1.35
C PRO A 209 5.20 -11.55 -1.38
N LYS A 210 5.87 -12.43 -2.13
CA LYS A 210 7.35 -12.52 -2.16
C LYS A 210 8.03 -11.18 -2.47
N LEU A 211 7.55 -10.46 -3.49
CA LEU A 211 8.09 -9.16 -3.85
C LEU A 211 7.85 -8.12 -2.74
N GLY A 212 6.67 -8.16 -2.11
CA GLY A 212 6.34 -7.29 -0.98
C GLY A 212 7.25 -7.53 0.23
N LEU A 213 7.53 -8.80 0.57
CA LEU A 213 8.45 -9.12 1.66
C LEU A 213 9.88 -8.63 1.38
N ASN A 214 10.34 -8.71 0.13
CA ASN A 214 11.65 -8.16 -0.27
C ASN A 214 11.70 -6.63 -0.09
N GLU A 215 10.62 -5.90 -0.43
CA GLU A 215 10.54 -4.46 -0.16
C GLU A 215 10.50 -4.16 1.34
N LEU A 216 9.75 -4.95 2.13
CA LEU A 216 9.76 -4.82 3.59
C LEU A 216 11.14 -5.05 4.18
N GLU A 217 11.93 -6.00 3.65
CA GLU A 217 13.29 -6.24 4.14
C GLU A 217 14.15 -4.96 4.08
N LYS A 218 14.04 -4.19 2.99
CA LYS A 218 14.75 -2.90 2.83
C LYS A 218 14.27 -1.87 3.87
N ILE A 219 12.95 -1.81 4.09
CA ILE A 219 12.32 -0.89 5.05
C ILE A 219 12.74 -1.24 6.48
N ILE A 220 12.66 -2.52 6.87
CA ILE A 220 13.02 -3.03 8.19
C ILE A 220 14.50 -2.81 8.48
N LYS A 221 15.39 -3.04 7.50
CA LYS A 221 16.82 -2.71 7.65
C LYS A 221 17.01 -1.24 8.00
N LYS A 222 16.21 -0.35 7.40
CA LYS A 222 16.30 1.09 7.66
C LYS A 222 15.77 1.47 9.04
N ILE A 223 14.59 0.98 9.41
CA ILE A 223 14.00 1.16 10.75
C ILE A 223 14.95 0.60 11.82
N SER A 224 15.61 -0.52 11.55
CA SER A 224 16.54 -1.15 12.49
C SER A 224 17.77 -0.31 12.78
N LYS A 225 18.23 0.47 11.80
CA LYS A 225 19.41 1.34 11.88
C LYS A 225 19.11 2.72 12.45
N LEU A 226 17.92 3.27 12.18
CA LEU A 226 17.59 4.67 12.50
C LEU A 226 16.54 4.84 13.60
N GLU A 227 15.99 3.74 14.12
CA GLU A 227 14.70 3.73 14.82
C GLU A 227 13.55 4.26 13.95
N GLY A 228 12.32 4.08 14.40
CA GLY A 228 11.14 4.53 13.66
C GLY A 228 10.12 3.42 13.44
N GLY A 229 9.39 3.48 12.35
CA GLY A 229 8.31 2.55 12.08
C GLY A 229 7.74 2.61 10.67
N LEU A 230 6.77 1.73 10.43
CA LEU A 230 6.03 1.60 9.19
C LEU A 230 4.53 1.53 9.52
N LEU A 231 3.77 2.49 9.01
CA LEU A 231 2.31 2.51 9.03
C LEU A 231 1.80 2.07 7.66
N LEU A 232 1.03 0.99 7.63
CA LEU A 232 0.36 0.50 6.42
C LEU A 232 -1.15 0.57 6.59
N ILE A 233 -1.82 1.09 5.57
CA ILE A 233 -3.28 1.13 5.44
C ILE A 233 -3.64 0.49 4.11
N ASP A 234 -4.32 -0.65 4.14
CA ASP A 234 -4.59 -1.40 2.92
C ASP A 234 -5.85 -2.28 3.03
N TYR A 235 -6.43 -2.65 1.89
CA TYR A 235 -7.52 -3.62 1.82
C TYR A 235 -7.00 -5.00 2.18
N GLY A 236 -7.61 -5.63 3.18
CA GLY A 236 -7.08 -6.91 3.62
C GLY A 236 -7.83 -7.64 4.71
N TYR A 237 -7.25 -8.77 5.08
CA TYR A 237 -7.78 -9.72 6.04
C TYR A 237 -6.72 -10.13 7.06
N LEU A 238 -7.16 -10.59 8.22
CA LEU A 238 -6.30 -11.09 9.30
C LEU A 238 -6.04 -12.60 9.17
N THR A 239 -7.09 -13.36 8.84
CA THR A 239 -7.05 -14.81 8.73
C THR A 239 -7.21 -15.25 7.27
N PRO A 240 -6.28 -16.04 6.70
CA PRO A 240 -6.39 -16.53 5.33
C PRO A 240 -7.59 -17.45 5.14
N GLN A 241 -8.25 -17.35 3.98
CA GLN A 241 -9.50 -18.06 3.69
C GLN A 241 -9.41 -19.06 2.51
N ASN A 242 -8.21 -19.52 2.15
CA ASN A 242 -8.01 -20.47 1.02
C ASN A 242 -8.64 -20.02 -0.31
N LYS A 243 -8.64 -18.70 -0.59
CA LYS A 243 -9.31 -18.13 -1.76
C LYS A 243 -8.36 -17.25 -2.55
N ASN A 244 -8.63 -17.14 -3.86
CA ASN A 244 -8.01 -16.17 -4.73
C ASN A 244 -8.55 -14.77 -4.39
N THR A 245 -7.66 -13.82 -4.14
CA THR A 245 -8.02 -12.44 -3.84
C THR A 245 -7.63 -11.46 -4.95
N LEU A 246 -7.00 -11.94 -6.02
CA LEU A 246 -6.71 -11.13 -7.20
C LEU A 246 -8.01 -10.57 -7.78
N GLN A 247 -7.99 -9.25 -7.98
CA GLN A 247 -9.09 -8.50 -8.56
C GLN A 247 -8.56 -7.65 -9.69
N SER A 248 -9.37 -7.46 -10.73
CA SER A 248 -9.10 -6.45 -11.75
C SER A 248 -10.21 -5.41 -11.74
N LEU A 249 -9.81 -4.15 -11.89
CA LEU A 249 -10.71 -3.01 -11.84
C LEU A 249 -10.47 -2.10 -13.04
N LEU A 250 -11.56 -1.69 -13.68
CA LEU A 250 -11.57 -0.79 -14.82
C LEU A 250 -12.75 0.17 -14.67
N LYS A 251 -12.48 1.48 -14.66
CA LYS A 251 -13.46 2.56 -14.50
C LYS A 251 -14.39 2.33 -13.31
N HIS A 252 -13.82 2.05 -12.14
CA HIS A 252 -14.54 1.77 -10.88
C HIS A 252 -15.46 0.53 -10.90
N LYS A 253 -15.33 -0.37 -11.89
CA LYS A 253 -16.10 -1.61 -11.99
C LYS A 253 -15.19 -2.83 -12.00
N LYS A 254 -15.68 -3.96 -11.46
CA LYS A 254 -15.00 -5.25 -11.57
C LYS A 254 -14.80 -5.61 -13.04
N ASN A 255 -13.58 -5.99 -13.37
CA ASN A 255 -13.16 -6.46 -14.68
C ASN A 255 -12.71 -7.93 -14.55
N ASN A 256 -12.80 -8.69 -15.65
CA ASN A 256 -12.20 -10.02 -15.69
C ASN A 256 -10.67 -9.86 -15.78
N LEU A 257 -9.93 -10.54 -14.90
CA LEU A 257 -8.48 -10.43 -14.75
C LEU A 257 -7.70 -10.56 -16.08
N LEU A 258 -8.15 -11.42 -16.99
CA LEU A 258 -7.47 -11.66 -18.27
C LEU A 258 -8.03 -10.84 -19.43
N LYS A 259 -8.98 -9.93 -19.16
CA LYS A 259 -9.49 -8.94 -20.13
C LYS A 259 -8.84 -7.58 -19.89
N ASN A 260 -8.64 -6.83 -20.97
CA ASN A 260 -8.12 -5.44 -20.89
C ASN A 260 -6.75 -5.33 -20.20
N LEU A 261 -5.86 -6.30 -20.41
CA LEU A 261 -4.50 -6.29 -19.86
C LEU A 261 -3.77 -4.99 -20.22
N GLY A 262 -3.06 -4.40 -19.24
CA GLY A 262 -2.37 -3.12 -19.36
C GLY A 262 -3.31 -1.90 -19.35
N LYS A 263 -4.63 -2.11 -19.40
CA LYS A 263 -5.63 -1.03 -19.40
C LYS A 263 -6.48 -0.99 -18.13
N ALA A 264 -6.57 -2.11 -17.42
CA ALA A 264 -7.22 -2.27 -16.13
C ALA A 264 -6.15 -2.55 -15.07
N ASP A 265 -6.39 -2.09 -13.85
CA ASP A 265 -5.52 -2.37 -12.73
C ASP A 265 -5.76 -3.79 -12.21
N ILE A 266 -4.79 -4.29 -11.44
CA ILE A 266 -4.83 -5.59 -10.78
C ILE A 266 -4.33 -5.42 -9.35
N THR A 267 -5.17 -5.79 -8.39
CA THR A 267 -4.84 -5.72 -6.95
C THR A 267 -5.09 -7.07 -6.28
N SER A 268 -4.57 -7.23 -5.06
CA SER A 268 -4.81 -8.39 -4.20
C SER A 268 -5.11 -7.94 -2.78
N LEU A 269 -5.87 -8.75 -2.02
CA LEU A 269 -6.11 -8.42 -0.61
C LEU A 269 -4.86 -8.72 0.21
N VAL A 270 -4.46 -7.75 1.03
CA VAL A 270 -3.29 -7.87 1.90
C VAL A 270 -3.58 -8.80 3.08
N ASN A 271 -2.67 -9.74 3.31
CA ASN A 271 -2.72 -10.65 4.45
C ASN A 271 -2.03 -10.02 5.67
N PHE A 272 -2.79 -9.27 6.48
CA PHE A 272 -2.27 -8.57 7.66
C PHE A 272 -1.79 -9.52 8.76
N GLY A 273 -2.34 -10.74 8.83
CA GLY A 273 -1.84 -11.78 9.75
C GLY A 273 -0.44 -12.24 9.38
N LEU A 274 -0.17 -12.44 8.09
CA LEU A 274 1.17 -12.76 7.57
C LEU A 274 2.14 -11.60 7.80
N LEU A 275 1.73 -10.35 7.53
CA LEU A 275 2.58 -9.18 7.79
C LEU A 275 2.95 -9.07 9.27
N ASN A 276 1.99 -9.29 10.18
CA ASN A 276 2.25 -9.31 11.62
C ASN A 276 3.26 -10.39 12.01
N GLU A 277 3.07 -11.63 11.55
CA GLU A 277 4.02 -12.72 11.80
C GLU A 277 5.43 -12.37 11.24
N TYR A 278 5.48 -11.76 10.05
CA TYR A 278 6.73 -11.32 9.43
C TYR A 278 7.45 -10.25 10.26
N PHE A 279 6.75 -9.22 10.74
CA PHE A 279 7.34 -8.17 11.56
C PHE A 279 7.87 -8.68 12.90
N ILE A 280 7.11 -9.56 13.58
CA ILE A 280 7.53 -10.18 14.84
C ILE A 280 8.79 -11.02 14.64
N LYS A 281 8.85 -11.83 13.58
CA LYS A 281 10.03 -12.63 13.23
C LYS A 281 11.28 -11.79 12.92
N ASN A 282 11.10 -10.51 12.57
CA ASN A 282 12.17 -9.56 12.31
C ASN A 282 12.44 -8.63 13.51
N ASN A 283 12.05 -9.03 14.73
CA ASN A 283 12.32 -8.31 15.98
C ASN A 283 11.76 -6.88 16.02
N LEU A 284 10.63 -6.63 15.35
CA LEU A 284 9.88 -5.38 15.47
C LEU A 284 8.70 -5.54 16.43
N LYS A 285 8.35 -4.43 17.10
CA LYS A 285 7.12 -4.33 17.88
C LYS A 285 5.97 -3.99 16.94
N VAL A 286 4.79 -4.58 17.15
CA VAL A 286 3.60 -4.33 16.34
C VAL A 286 2.46 -3.87 17.24
N LYS A 287 1.79 -2.78 16.87
CA LYS A 287 0.55 -2.36 17.54
C LYS A 287 -0.62 -3.27 17.13
N LYS A 288 -1.69 -3.26 17.93
CA LYS A 288 -2.91 -4.00 17.58
C LYS A 288 -3.35 -3.60 16.18
N ILE A 289 -3.65 -4.58 15.33
CA ILE A 289 -4.19 -4.32 14.00
C ILE A 289 -5.64 -3.89 14.17
N VAL A 290 -5.99 -2.74 13.61
CA VAL A 290 -7.32 -2.13 13.74
C VAL A 290 -7.93 -1.90 12.36
N THR A 291 -9.22 -1.59 12.32
CA THR A 291 -9.89 -1.18 11.07
C THR A 291 -9.55 0.29 10.77
N GLN A 292 -9.68 0.69 9.50
CA GLN A 292 -9.51 2.11 9.13
C GLN A 292 -10.48 3.01 9.88
N LYS A 293 -11.76 2.60 10.00
CA LYS A 293 -12.76 3.35 10.77
C LYS A 293 -12.25 3.64 12.18
N PHE A 294 -11.87 2.59 12.90
CA PHE A 294 -11.40 2.71 14.28
C PHE A 294 -10.21 3.66 14.39
N PHE A 295 -9.21 3.48 13.53
CA PHE A 295 -8.02 4.33 13.53
C PHE A 295 -8.36 5.81 13.30
N LEU A 296 -9.15 6.11 12.26
CA LEU A 296 -9.51 7.49 11.91
C LEU A 296 -10.38 8.16 12.98
N GLU A 297 -11.35 7.42 13.56
CA GLU A 297 -12.18 7.92 14.66
C GLU A 297 -11.34 8.21 15.91
N LYS A 298 -10.44 7.30 16.29
CA LYS A 298 -9.52 7.50 17.43
C LYS A 298 -8.54 8.65 17.22
N MET A 299 -8.23 8.98 15.97
CA MET A 299 -7.41 10.14 15.62
C MET A 299 -8.21 11.44 15.46
N GLY A 300 -9.53 11.42 15.68
CA GLY A 300 -10.36 12.63 15.73
C GLY A 300 -10.92 13.11 14.39
N ILE A 301 -11.10 12.23 13.40
CA ILE A 301 -11.64 12.61 12.08
C ILE A 301 -13.02 13.26 12.15
N ILE A 302 -13.87 12.82 13.08
CA ILE A 302 -15.24 13.34 13.26
C ILE A 302 -15.17 14.77 13.79
N ASN A 303 -14.37 15.02 14.83
CA ASN A 303 -14.16 16.37 15.38
C ASN A 303 -13.64 17.31 14.30
N ARG A 304 -12.69 16.86 13.49
CA ARG A 304 -12.16 17.66 12.39
C ARG A 304 -13.22 17.98 11.32
N ALA A 305 -14.04 16.99 10.96
CA ALA A 305 -15.15 17.21 10.03
C ALA A 305 -16.16 18.23 10.57
N ASN A 306 -16.49 18.15 11.86
CA ASN A 306 -17.41 19.09 12.52
C ASN A 306 -16.86 20.52 12.47
N ILE A 307 -15.58 20.73 12.83
CA ILE A 307 -14.93 22.04 12.76
C ILE A 307 -14.97 22.63 11.34
N LEU A 308 -14.71 21.81 10.32
CA LEU A 308 -14.77 22.27 8.92
C LEU A 308 -16.20 22.62 8.49
N SER A 309 -17.18 21.82 8.92
CA SER A 309 -18.59 22.00 8.55
C SER A 309 -19.19 23.34 9.01
N GLN A 310 -18.72 23.90 10.13
CA GLN A 310 -19.19 25.18 10.67
C GLN A 310 -19.01 26.36 9.71
N LYS A 311 -18.05 26.28 8.78
CA LYS A 311 -17.73 27.34 7.81
C LYS A 311 -18.24 27.03 6.40
N MET A 312 -19.04 25.97 6.24
CA MET A 312 -19.47 25.44 4.95
C MET A 312 -20.97 25.68 4.71
N THR A 313 -21.34 25.85 3.45
CA THR A 313 -22.73 25.81 3.00
C THR A 313 -23.32 24.40 3.18
N PHE A 314 -24.66 24.29 3.25
CA PHE A 314 -25.33 22.99 3.39
C PHE A 314 -24.91 21.95 2.32
N LYS A 315 -24.72 22.40 1.07
CA LYS A 315 -24.27 21.55 -0.05
C LYS A 315 -22.85 21.02 0.18
N GLU A 316 -21.95 21.86 0.67
CA GLU A 316 -20.57 21.46 0.99
C GLU A 316 -20.53 20.52 2.19
N GLN A 317 -21.31 20.80 3.24
CA GLN A 317 -21.44 19.91 4.39
C GLN A 317 -21.95 18.53 3.97
N SER A 318 -23.01 18.47 3.15
CA SER A 318 -23.54 17.21 2.61
C SER A 318 -22.46 16.43 1.85
N ASN A 319 -21.66 17.11 1.02
CA ASN A 319 -20.54 16.49 0.31
C ASN A 319 -19.46 15.95 1.27
N LEU A 320 -19.10 16.73 2.29
CA LEU A 320 -18.13 16.36 3.32
C LEU A 320 -18.57 15.08 4.04
N TYR A 321 -19.82 15.02 4.51
CA TYR A 321 -20.33 13.87 5.25
C TYR A 321 -20.51 12.63 4.39
N LEU A 322 -20.86 12.77 3.09
CA LEU A 322 -20.87 11.64 2.15
C LEU A 322 -19.47 11.04 1.98
N ARG A 323 -18.44 11.88 1.85
CA ARG A 323 -17.04 11.44 1.74
C ARG A 323 -16.54 10.83 3.05
N LEU A 324 -16.89 11.42 4.18
CA LEU A 324 -16.58 10.88 5.50
C LEU A 324 -17.22 9.51 5.71
N LYS A 325 -18.50 9.35 5.34
CA LYS A 325 -19.20 8.07 5.36
C LYS A 325 -18.45 7.03 4.53
N ARG A 326 -17.95 7.37 3.34
CA ARG A 326 -17.17 6.43 2.53
C ARG A 326 -15.91 5.92 3.23
N LEU A 327 -15.23 6.77 4.00
CA LEU A 327 -14.03 6.41 4.76
C LEU A 327 -14.33 5.56 6.00
N LEU A 328 -15.49 5.74 6.64
CA LEU A 328 -15.83 5.17 7.95
C LEU A 328 -16.87 4.06 7.92
N ASP A 329 -17.69 3.95 6.89
CA ASP A 329 -18.78 2.97 6.81
C ASP A 329 -18.23 1.54 6.75
N ASN A 330 -18.82 0.64 7.55
CA ASN A 330 -18.39 -0.75 7.68
C ASN A 330 -18.60 -1.57 6.40
N LYS A 331 -19.53 -1.17 5.53
CA LYS A 331 -19.77 -1.79 4.21
C LYS A 331 -18.87 -1.20 3.12
N MET A 332 -18.15 -0.12 3.43
CA MET A 332 -17.20 0.55 2.53
C MET A 332 -15.78 0.44 3.09
N MET A 333 -14.99 1.52 3.06
CA MET A 333 -13.58 1.47 3.41
C MET A 333 -13.36 1.22 4.92
N GLY A 334 -14.32 1.59 5.76
CA GLY A 334 -14.18 1.61 7.21
C GLY A 334 -13.76 0.29 7.82
N ASN A 335 -14.40 -0.83 7.43
CA ASN A 335 -14.04 -2.16 7.91
C ASN A 335 -13.15 -2.93 6.92
N LEU A 336 -13.26 -2.69 5.61
CA LEU A 336 -12.51 -3.44 4.60
C LEU A 336 -11.00 -3.17 4.70
N PHE A 337 -10.62 -1.92 4.97
CA PHE A 337 -9.22 -1.57 5.22
C PHE A 337 -8.79 -1.92 6.63
N LYS A 338 -7.53 -2.33 6.75
CA LYS A 338 -6.86 -2.53 8.03
C LYS A 338 -5.68 -1.58 8.16
N VAL A 339 -5.36 -1.24 9.39
CA VAL A 339 -4.23 -0.39 9.76
C VAL A 339 -3.30 -1.21 10.65
N ILE A 340 -2.04 -1.31 10.25
CA ILE A 340 -0.96 -1.93 11.03
C ILE A 340 0.18 -0.94 11.18
N PHE A 341 0.66 -0.79 12.42
CA PHE A 341 1.86 -0.03 12.71
C PHE A 341 2.90 -0.94 13.38
N THR A 342 4.04 -1.06 12.72
CA THR A 342 5.21 -1.78 13.22
C THR A 342 6.34 -0.80 13.46
N TYR A 343 7.13 -0.99 14.52
CA TYR A 343 8.14 -0.01 14.92
C TYR A 343 9.29 -0.63 15.69
N LYS A 344 10.42 0.09 15.69
CA LYS A 344 11.55 -0.11 16.59
C LYS A 344 11.79 1.19 17.33
N SER A 345 11.43 1.19 18.60
CA SER A 345 11.72 2.27 19.55
C SER A 345 11.60 1.75 20.98
N LYS A 346 12.29 2.43 21.90
CA LYS A 346 12.07 2.22 23.35
C LYS A 346 10.67 2.67 23.75
N LYS A 347 10.19 3.79 23.18
CA LYS A 347 8.88 4.36 23.45
C LYS A 347 7.80 3.63 22.65
N ASP A 348 6.60 3.52 23.20
CA ASP A 348 5.49 2.80 22.58
C ASP A 348 4.16 3.58 22.60
N ASN A 349 4.13 4.84 23.03
CA ASN A 349 2.90 5.64 23.08
C ASN A 349 2.49 6.17 21.69
N PHE A 350 2.04 5.27 20.81
CA PHE A 350 1.50 5.60 19.48
C PHE A 350 -0.03 5.54 19.49
N LEU A 351 -0.67 6.65 19.08
CA LEU A 351 -2.12 6.83 19.07
C LEU A 351 -2.79 6.07 17.92
N GLY A 352 -4.12 5.87 18.03
CA GLY A 352 -4.95 5.27 16.99
C GLY A 352 -5.10 3.73 17.07
N PHE A 353 -4.46 3.08 18.05
CA PHE A 353 -4.41 1.61 18.16
C PHE A 353 -5.03 1.04 19.45
N LYS A 354 -5.60 1.88 20.30
CA LYS A 354 -6.30 1.51 21.54
C LYS A 354 -7.52 2.39 21.76
#